data_AF-A0A7C7D8Y1-F1
#
_entry.id   AF-A0A7C7D8Y1-F1
#
_cell.length_a   1.000
_cell.length_b   1.000
_cell.length_c   1.000
_cell.angle_alpha   90.00
_cell.angle_beta   90.00
_cell.angle_gamma   90.00
#
_symmetry.space_group_name_H-M   'P 1'
#
loop_
_entity.id
_entity.type
_entity.pdbx_description
1 polymer ?
#
loop_
_entity_poly.entity_id
_entity_poly.type
_entity_poly.pdbx_seq_one_letter_code
_entity_poly.pdbx_strand_id
1 'polypeptide(L)'
;GVKVVNLPSCPVKPDRLVGLLLYYLSQNALPKLDGLNRPEAYYRYTLHDSCYRRMHYEQGEYLEDWNNPDTLDWCLYHKGCKGKETYTNCANSWWNDGANFCGYAGSPCAGCSQPEYYEGFAPLFVNLKEVK
;
A
#
# COMPACT_ATOMS: atom_id res chain seq x y z
N GLY A 1 -3.83 23.11 -20.81
CA GLY A 1 -3.87 22.92 -19.34
C GLY A 1 -2.49 22.52 -18.85
N VAL A 2 -2.19 22.73 -17.56
CA VAL A 2 -0.93 22.27 -16.94
C VAL A 2 -0.99 20.75 -16.74
N LYS A 3 0.13 20.05 -16.94
CA LYS A 3 0.21 18.60 -16.69
C LYS A 3 0.32 18.35 -15.19
N VAL A 4 -0.60 17.57 -14.64
CA VAL A 4 -0.67 17.26 -13.21
C VAL A 4 -0.06 15.89 -12.94
N VAL A 5 0.72 15.78 -11.86
CA VAL A 5 1.25 14.51 -11.35
C VAL A 5 0.65 14.26 -9.98
N ASN A 6 -0.02 13.12 -9.82
CA ASN A 6 -0.64 12.72 -8.57
C ASN A 6 0.32 11.85 -7.74
N LEU A 7 0.54 12.23 -6.48
CA LEU A 7 1.29 11.44 -5.50
C LEU A 7 0.37 11.05 -4.31
N PRO A 8 -0.65 10.21 -4.54
CA PRO A 8 -1.63 9.88 -3.51
C PRO A 8 -1.04 8.98 -2.43
N SER A 9 -1.27 9.35 -1.19
CA SER A 9 -1.09 8.56 0.04
C SER A 9 -1.47 9.48 1.21
N CYS A 10 -1.86 8.91 2.36
CA CYS A 10 -2.16 9.69 3.57
C CYS A 10 -1.13 9.34 4.67
N PRO A 11 -0.03 10.13 4.84
CA PRO A 11 0.42 11.26 4.01
C PRO A 11 1.13 10.80 2.74
N VAL A 12 1.60 11.73 1.89
CA VAL A 12 2.54 11.40 0.81
C VAL A 12 3.84 10.85 1.41
N LYS A 13 4.37 9.77 0.83
CA LYS A 13 5.63 9.16 1.27
C LYS A 13 6.81 10.08 0.90
N PRO A 14 7.69 10.47 1.85
CA PRO A 14 8.72 11.48 1.58
C PRO A 14 9.67 11.14 0.43
N ASP A 15 10.08 9.87 0.31
CA ASP A 15 10.94 9.38 -0.77
C ASP A 15 10.31 9.53 -2.16
N ARG A 16 8.98 9.40 -2.28
CA ARG A 16 8.28 9.58 -3.56
C ARG A 16 8.31 11.04 -3.99
N LEU A 17 8.11 11.96 -3.05
CA LEU A 17 8.15 13.40 -3.33
C LEU A 17 9.57 13.80 -3.77
N VAL A 18 10.57 13.47 -2.96
CA VAL A 18 11.98 13.79 -3.26
C VAL A 18 12.43 13.11 -4.54
N GLY A 19 12.09 11.82 -4.74
CA GLY A 19 12.45 11.06 -5.94
C GLY A 19 11.82 11.64 -7.21
N LEU A 20 10.57 12.09 -7.17
CA LEU A 20 9.94 12.76 -8.31
C LEU A 20 10.64 14.08 -8.67
N LEU A 21 10.97 14.89 -7.67
CA LEU A 21 11.67 16.17 -7.87
C LEU A 21 13.06 15.95 -8.47
N LEU A 22 13.83 15.00 -7.92
CA LEU A 22 15.14 14.65 -8.44
C LEU A 22 15.08 14.10 -9.87
N TYR A 23 14.09 13.25 -10.17
CA TYR A 23 13.88 12.75 -11.53
C TYR A 23 13.60 13.91 -12.50
N TYR A 24 12.67 14.81 -12.14
CA TYR A 24 12.33 15.93 -13.00
C TYR A 24 13.52 16.86 -13.26
N LEU A 25 14.25 17.23 -12.20
CA LEU A 25 15.41 18.12 -12.31
C LEU A 25 16.56 17.50 -13.11
N SER A 26 16.75 16.17 -13.04
CA SER A 26 17.82 15.48 -13.76
C SER A 26 17.47 15.17 -15.22
N GLN A 27 16.23 14.76 -15.49
CA GLN A 27 15.80 14.34 -16.82
C GLN A 27 15.19 15.48 -17.64
N ASN A 28 14.87 16.61 -17.00
CA ASN A 28 14.08 17.71 -17.57
C ASN A 28 12.75 17.20 -18.19
N ALA A 29 12.18 16.15 -17.60
CA ALA A 29 11.01 15.45 -18.09
C ALA A 29 10.27 14.77 -16.93
N LEU A 30 8.96 14.55 -17.11
CA LEU A 30 8.16 13.77 -16.16
C LEU A 30 8.37 12.27 -16.36
N PRO A 31 8.31 11.46 -15.28
CA PRO A 31 8.34 10.01 -15.42
C PRO A 31 7.09 9.51 -16.14
N LYS A 32 7.13 8.24 -16.57
CA LYS A 32 5.93 7.57 -17.09
C LYS A 32 4.85 7.54 -16.00
N LEU A 33 3.65 7.96 -16.37
CA LEU A 33 2.49 8.03 -15.48
C LEU A 33 1.46 6.97 -15.89
N ASP A 34 0.74 6.43 -14.90
CA ASP A 34 -0.41 5.56 -15.12
C ASP A 34 -1.68 6.34 -15.51
N GLY A 35 -2.80 5.62 -15.69
CA GLY A 35 -4.09 6.21 -16.06
C GLY A 35 -4.69 7.19 -15.04
N LEU A 36 -4.15 7.22 -13.80
CA LEU A 36 -4.53 8.17 -12.74
C LEU A 36 -3.50 9.29 -12.59
N ASN A 37 -2.60 9.47 -13.56
CA ASN A 37 -1.48 10.41 -13.54
C ASN A 37 -0.49 10.21 -12.38
N ARG A 38 -0.32 8.96 -11.91
CA ARG A 38 0.64 8.62 -10.85
C ARG A 38 1.93 8.04 -11.45
N PRO A 39 3.12 8.34 -10.92
CA PRO A 39 4.36 7.76 -11.43
C PRO A 39 4.37 6.23 -11.34
N GLU A 40 4.53 5.52 -12.46
CA GLU A 40 4.49 4.05 -12.48
C GLU A 40 5.55 3.43 -11.56
N ALA A 41 6.68 4.10 -11.38
CA ALA A 41 7.75 3.68 -10.47
C ALA A 41 7.26 3.42 -9.02
N TYR A 42 6.18 4.07 -8.58
CA TYR A 42 5.65 3.94 -7.22
C TYR A 42 4.30 3.23 -7.14
N TYR A 43 3.54 3.18 -8.24
CA TYR A 43 2.14 2.74 -8.27
C TYR A 43 1.86 1.64 -9.30
N ARG A 44 2.90 0.96 -9.85
CA ARG A 44 2.73 -0.14 -10.82
C ARG A 44 2.20 -1.43 -10.19
N TYR A 45 2.63 -1.75 -8.98
CA TYR A 45 2.26 -2.98 -8.28
C TYR A 45 1.41 -2.67 -7.05
N THR A 46 0.59 -3.63 -6.67
CA THR A 46 -0.18 -3.59 -5.44
C THR A 46 0.73 -3.85 -4.23
N LEU A 47 0.30 -3.44 -3.04
CA LEU A 47 0.99 -3.80 -1.81
C LEU A 47 1.11 -5.32 -1.67
N HIS A 48 0.07 -6.04 -2.07
CA HIS A 48 0.00 -7.49 -1.96
C HIS A 48 1.03 -8.21 -2.85
N ASP A 49 1.31 -7.68 -4.05
CA ASP A 49 2.28 -8.27 -4.97
C ASP A 49 3.69 -8.39 -4.35
N SER A 50 4.04 -7.45 -3.47
CA SER A 50 5.34 -7.36 -2.79
C SER A 50 5.27 -7.62 -1.29
N CYS A 51 4.14 -8.11 -0.78
CA CYS A 51 3.93 -8.29 0.66
C CYS A 51 4.73 -9.48 1.21
N TYR A 52 5.46 -9.29 2.32
CA TYR A 52 6.20 -10.37 2.97
C TYR A 52 5.28 -11.48 3.54
N ARG A 53 4.02 -11.13 3.88
CA ARG A 53 3.00 -12.08 4.35
C ARG A 53 2.27 -12.82 3.21
N ARG A 54 2.72 -12.67 1.96
CA ARG A 54 2.02 -13.24 0.79
C ARG A 54 1.98 -14.78 0.84
N MET A 55 3.04 -15.44 1.28
CA MET A 55 3.04 -16.92 1.36
C MET A 55 1.91 -17.43 2.29
N HIS A 56 1.75 -16.83 3.47
CA HIS A 56 0.64 -17.13 4.37
C HIS A 56 -0.73 -16.93 3.71
N TYR A 57 -0.90 -15.86 2.92
CA TYR A 57 -2.13 -15.64 2.16
C TYR A 57 -2.43 -16.79 1.18
N GLU A 58 -1.42 -17.25 0.42
CA GLU A 58 -1.56 -18.33 -0.56
C GLU A 58 -1.82 -19.70 0.11
N GLN A 59 -1.33 -19.88 1.35
CA GLN A 59 -1.54 -21.09 2.16
C GLN A 59 -2.84 -21.09 2.95
N GLY A 60 -3.60 -19.98 2.95
CA GLY A 60 -4.82 -19.85 3.75
C GLY A 60 -4.56 -19.59 5.24
N GLU A 61 -3.37 -19.12 5.59
CA GLU A 61 -2.94 -18.81 6.95
C GLU A 61 -3.23 -17.33 7.26
N TYR A 62 -4.29 -17.09 8.04
CA TYR A 62 -4.78 -15.75 8.35
C TYR A 62 -4.84 -15.49 9.84
N LEU A 63 -4.49 -14.27 10.25
CA LEU A 63 -4.66 -13.84 11.63
C LEU A 63 -6.16 -13.79 11.98
N GLU A 64 -6.61 -14.65 12.90
CA GLU A 64 -8.00 -14.68 13.38
C GLU A 64 -8.16 -14.03 14.76
N ASP A 65 -7.12 -14.03 15.61
CA ASP A 65 -7.11 -13.37 16.92
C ASP A 65 -5.89 -12.45 17.05
N TRP A 66 -6.12 -11.17 17.31
CA TRP A 66 -5.07 -10.17 17.51
C TRP A 66 -4.12 -10.50 18.67
N ASN A 67 -4.58 -11.30 19.64
CA ASN A 67 -3.83 -11.66 20.83
C ASN A 67 -3.10 -13.00 20.72
N ASN A 68 -3.17 -13.69 19.57
CA ASN A 68 -2.49 -14.98 19.40
C ASN A 68 -1.05 -14.79 18.88
N PRO A 69 -0.01 -15.00 19.73
CA PRO A 69 1.39 -14.81 19.34
C PRO A 69 1.85 -15.74 18.20
N ASP A 70 1.26 -16.93 18.09
CA ASP A 70 1.67 -17.95 17.10
C ASP A 70 1.28 -17.58 15.66
N THR A 71 0.46 -16.55 15.49
CA THR A 71 -0.09 -16.12 14.19
C THR A 71 0.23 -14.65 13.87
N LEU A 72 1.14 -14.00 14.62
CA LEU A 72 1.43 -12.57 14.49
C LEU A 72 1.91 -12.14 13.10
N ASP A 73 2.59 -13.03 12.37
CA ASP A 73 3.12 -12.83 11.02
C ASP A 73 2.16 -13.31 9.91
N TRP A 74 1.06 -13.99 10.26
CA TRP A 74 0.09 -14.51 9.31
C TRP A 74 -0.66 -13.40 8.57
N CYS A 75 -1.30 -13.74 7.46
CA CYS A 75 -1.91 -12.74 6.60
C CYS A 75 -3.06 -11.98 7.29
N LEU A 76 -3.08 -10.65 7.11
CA LEU A 76 -4.08 -9.74 7.69
C LEU A 76 -5.36 -9.60 6.83
N TYR A 77 -5.58 -10.47 5.84
CA TYR A 77 -6.72 -10.36 4.93
C TYR A 77 -8.07 -10.42 5.68
N HIS A 78 -8.25 -11.37 6.62
CA HIS A 78 -9.44 -11.44 7.47
C HIS A 78 -9.52 -10.33 8.53
N LYS A 79 -8.53 -9.45 8.60
CA LYS A 79 -8.56 -8.24 9.43
C LYS A 79 -8.85 -6.97 8.63
N GLY A 80 -9.23 -7.10 7.35
CA GLY A 80 -9.68 -5.99 6.51
C GLY A 80 -8.60 -5.38 5.62
N CYS A 81 -7.44 -6.03 5.48
CA CYS A 81 -6.34 -5.53 4.67
C CYS A 81 -6.74 -5.34 3.20
N LYS A 82 -6.70 -4.09 2.71
CA LYS A 82 -6.97 -3.68 1.32
C LYS A 82 -5.73 -3.75 0.41
N GLY A 83 -4.73 -4.54 0.81
CA GLY A 83 -3.42 -4.58 0.15
C GLY A 83 -3.48 -5.05 -1.30
N LYS A 84 -4.49 -5.85 -1.66
CA LYS A 84 -4.71 -6.36 -3.02
C LYS A 84 -5.26 -5.30 -3.96
N GLU A 85 -6.00 -4.34 -3.43
CA GLU A 85 -6.61 -3.24 -4.18
C GLU A 85 -5.72 -1.98 -4.17
N THR A 86 -4.62 -1.99 -3.41
CA THR A 86 -3.82 -0.78 -3.15
C THR A 86 -2.51 -0.78 -3.90
N TYR A 87 -2.43 0.02 -4.97
CA TYR A 87 -1.19 0.33 -5.68
C TYR A 87 -0.28 1.23 -4.85
N THR A 88 0.91 0.73 -4.49
CA THR A 88 1.85 1.42 -3.60
C THR A 88 3.18 0.67 -3.52
N ASN A 89 4.28 1.39 -3.26
CA ASN A 89 5.60 0.80 -2.99
C ASN A 89 5.91 0.61 -1.48
N CYS A 90 4.90 0.63 -0.60
CA CYS A 90 5.08 0.51 0.86
C CYS A 90 5.76 -0.80 1.26
N ALA A 91 5.45 -1.92 0.60
CA ALA A 91 6.07 -3.22 0.90
C ALA A 91 7.46 -3.40 0.26
N ASN A 92 7.84 -2.54 -0.69
CA ASN A 92 9.14 -2.60 -1.36
C ASN A 92 10.20 -1.74 -0.66
N SER A 93 9.85 -0.49 -0.36
CA SER A 93 10.80 0.51 0.16
C SER A 93 10.58 0.85 1.63
N TRP A 94 9.44 0.44 2.19
CA TRP A 94 8.99 0.72 3.57
C TRP A 94 9.01 2.23 3.89
N TRP A 95 8.51 2.63 5.03
CA TRP A 95 8.48 4.01 5.50
C TRP A 95 9.68 4.31 6.40
N ASN A 96 10.04 5.60 6.43
CA ASN A 96 11.06 6.16 7.34
C ASN A 96 12.42 5.48 7.18
N ASP A 97 13.00 5.64 5.99
CA ASP A 97 14.31 5.05 5.63
C ASP A 97 14.35 3.52 5.79
N GLY A 98 13.33 2.84 5.27
CA GLY A 98 13.28 1.39 5.32
C GLY A 98 12.89 0.80 6.67
N ALA A 99 12.46 1.60 7.65
CA ALA A 99 12.25 1.12 9.02
C ALA A 99 11.00 0.25 9.21
N ASN A 100 9.85 0.63 8.63
CA ASN A 100 8.59 -0.09 8.87
C ASN A 100 7.49 0.25 7.84
N PHE A 101 6.38 -0.48 7.79
CA PHE A 101 5.13 -0.06 7.15
C PHE A 101 3.94 -0.72 7.85
N CYS A 102 2.70 -0.27 7.61
CA CYS A 102 1.52 -0.75 8.34
C CYS A 102 1.46 -2.28 8.51
N GLY A 103 1.61 -3.03 7.42
CA GLY A 103 1.55 -4.50 7.44
C GLY A 103 2.66 -5.16 8.25
N TYR A 104 3.86 -4.58 8.26
CA TYR A 104 4.97 -5.06 9.10
C TYR A 104 4.74 -4.74 10.58
N ALA A 105 4.15 -3.58 10.87
CA ALA A 105 3.68 -3.21 12.22
C ALA A 105 2.43 -3.98 12.69
N GLY A 106 1.93 -4.96 11.93
CA GLY A 106 0.75 -5.76 12.28
C GLY A 106 -0.59 -5.08 11.99
N SER A 107 -0.60 -3.93 11.32
CA SER A 107 -1.82 -3.22 10.95
C SER A 107 -2.20 -3.45 9.48
N PRO A 108 -3.47 -3.79 9.18
CA PRO A 108 -3.95 -4.00 7.81
C PRO A 108 -3.76 -2.73 6.96
N CYS A 109 -3.48 -2.92 5.67
CA CYS A 109 -3.44 -1.81 4.73
C CYS A 109 -4.84 -1.18 4.63
N ALA A 110 -4.94 0.12 4.87
CA ALA A 110 -6.19 0.88 4.73
C ALA A 110 -6.48 1.33 3.29
N GLY A 111 -5.51 1.18 2.39
CA GLY A 111 -5.63 1.61 0.99
C GLY A 111 -5.51 3.11 0.73
N CYS A 112 -4.80 3.83 1.59
CA CYS A 112 -4.72 5.29 1.56
C CYS A 112 -4.09 5.94 0.32
N SER A 113 -3.56 5.17 -0.63
CA SER A 113 -3.07 5.66 -1.93
C SER A 113 -4.08 5.53 -3.07
N GLN A 114 -5.27 4.98 -2.81
CA GLN A 114 -6.31 4.81 -3.82
C GLN A 114 -7.42 5.87 -3.72
N PRO A 115 -8.08 6.22 -4.84
CA PRO A 115 -9.23 7.12 -4.85
C PRO A 115 -10.39 6.66 -3.95
N GLU A 116 -10.55 5.35 -3.77
CA GLU A 116 -11.61 4.75 -2.96
C GLU A 116 -11.44 5.03 -1.46
N TYR A 117 -10.22 5.37 -1.01
CA TYR A 117 -10.00 5.75 0.39
C TYR A 117 -10.56 7.15 0.68
N TYR A 118 -11.35 7.38 1.73
CA TYR A 118 -11.72 6.46 2.83
C TYR A 118 -13.03 5.69 2.57
N GLU A 119 -14.02 6.33 1.96
CA GLU A 119 -15.41 5.86 1.92
C GLU A 119 -15.59 4.47 1.29
N GLY A 120 -14.93 4.19 0.16
CA GLY A 120 -15.03 2.90 -0.55
C GLY A 120 -14.28 1.75 0.12
N PHE A 121 -13.38 2.04 1.05
CA PHE A 121 -12.64 1.02 1.82
C PHE A 121 -13.09 0.90 3.27
N ALA A 122 -13.98 1.77 3.72
CA ALA A 122 -14.59 1.70 5.03
C ALA A 122 -15.65 0.57 5.08
N PRO A 123 -15.82 -0.08 6.24
CA PRO A 123 -14.98 0.01 7.45
C PRO A 123 -13.60 -0.64 7.26
N LEU A 124 -12.56 -0.08 7.91
CA LEU A 124 -11.18 -0.52 7.71
C LEU A 124 -10.85 -1.87 8.35
N PHE A 125 -11.44 -2.18 9.50
CA PHE A 125 -11.13 -3.36 10.32
C PHE A 125 -12.31 -4.33 10.39
N VAL A 126 -12.76 -4.80 9.23
CA VAL A 126 -13.79 -5.85 9.15
C VAL A 126 -13.22 -7.13 8.61
N ASN A 127 -13.76 -8.24 9.12
CA ASN A 127 -13.49 -9.52 8.53
C ASN A 127 -14.16 -9.60 7.17
N LEU A 128 -13.36 -9.67 6.11
CA LEU A 128 -13.88 -9.76 4.75
C LEU A 128 -14.68 -11.06 4.51
N LYS A 129 -14.58 -12.07 5.39
CA LYS A 129 -15.50 -13.22 5.40
C LYS A 129 -16.93 -12.86 5.81
N GLU A 130 -17.10 -11.80 6.59
CA GLU A 130 -18.36 -11.42 7.23
C GLU A 130 -19.10 -10.30 6.47
N VAL A 131 -18.39 -9.62 5.56
CA VAL A 131 -18.97 -8.64 4.64
C VAL A 131 -19.39 -9.37 3.36
N LYS A 132 -20.69 -9.66 3.25
CA LYS A 132 -21.31 -10.23 2.04
C LYS A 132 -21.38 -9.20 0.91
#